data_AF-A0A9D5AX16-F1
#
_entry.id   AF-A0A9D5AX16-F1
#
_cell.length_a   1.000
_cell.length_b   1.000
_cell.length_c   1.000
_cell.angle_alpha   90.00
_cell.angle_beta   90.00
_cell.angle_gamma   90.00
#
_symmetry.space_group_name_H-M   'P 1'
#
loop_
_entity.id
_entity.type
_entity.pdbx_description
1 polymer ?
#
loop_
_entity_poly.entity_id
_entity_poly.type
_entity_poly.pdbx_seq_one_letter_code
_entity_poly.pdbx_strand_id
1 'polypeptide(L)'
;DDTRIHPESYILAQELAKDVYDEDGTGDAYDDDDALEMAIEHVRDRPSYLKNLDVEEYASGNNRQDKIETLYDIKRELIQGFQDWRKQYEEPSPDEEFYMISGETEETLAEGKMVQVTVRRVQAQRAICGLESGMTGILMKEDYADDLRDIIELSDRLHEGDMLTCKIKSIQKNRYQVFLVCKESEMRSDRLHHNHNFDPYYHEDRSSLPNEQDKIRKERERSKKHFKPRMIVHPRFQNITTDEAIEFLSDKDPGESIFRPNSKGPSYLTLTLKIHDGVYAHKEIIEGGKELKDITSLLRIGKTLKIGEDTFEDLDEVMDRYVDPLVTHLRAMLNYRKFRTGLKTEVDELLKTEKEENPMRIVYSFGICHEHPGTFVLTYIRSTNPHHEYIGLYPKGFRFRKKMFEDIDRLVAYFQRHIDDPQNDSAPSIRSVAAMVPMRSPSTGGSSGASGA
;
A
#
# COMPACT_ATOMS: atom_id res chain seq x y z
N ASP A 1 -9.26 -5.02 -62.22
CA ASP A 1 -10.36 -5.40 -61.30
C ASP A 1 -10.11 -6.67 -60.50
N ASP A 2 -9.27 -7.59 -60.97
CA ASP A 2 -8.79 -8.78 -60.26
C ASP A 2 -7.58 -8.49 -59.35
N THR A 3 -7.51 -7.28 -58.80
CA THR A 3 -6.47 -6.84 -57.86
C THR A 3 -7.07 -6.06 -56.70
N ARG A 4 -6.29 -5.90 -55.61
CA ARG A 4 -6.63 -4.98 -54.51
C ARG A 4 -6.32 -3.52 -54.80
N ILE A 5 -5.86 -3.20 -56.01
CA ILE A 5 -5.59 -1.82 -56.41
C ILE A 5 -6.93 -1.07 -56.43
N HIS A 6 -7.01 0.04 -55.71
CA HIS A 6 -8.22 0.86 -55.69
C HIS A 6 -8.35 1.60 -57.04
N PRO A 7 -9.57 1.80 -57.59
CA PRO A 7 -9.76 2.49 -58.88
C PRO A 7 -9.11 3.87 -58.98
N GLU A 8 -8.99 4.59 -57.86
CA GLU A 8 -8.28 5.89 -57.82
C GLU A 8 -6.80 5.79 -58.19
N SER A 9 -6.20 4.60 -58.01
CA SER A 9 -4.79 4.32 -58.26
C SER A 9 -4.58 3.53 -59.56
N TYR A 10 -5.60 3.33 -60.38
CA TYR A 10 -5.46 2.65 -61.67
C TYR A 10 -4.53 3.41 -62.61
N ILE A 11 -4.63 4.74 -62.62
CA ILE A 11 -3.73 5.59 -63.41
C ILE A 11 -2.28 5.37 -62.99
N LEU A 12 -1.99 5.30 -61.68
CA LEU A 12 -0.64 5.03 -61.18
C LEU A 12 -0.15 3.64 -61.56
N ALA A 13 -1.02 2.62 -61.53
CA ALA A 13 -0.67 1.26 -61.93
C ALA A 13 -0.40 1.15 -63.43
N GLN A 14 -1.16 1.89 -64.25
CA GLN A 14 -1.01 1.99 -65.69
C GLN A 14 0.30 2.71 -66.07
N GLU A 15 0.59 3.86 -65.44
CA GLU A 15 1.86 4.59 -65.60
C GLU A 15 3.05 3.69 -65.24
N LEU A 16 3.01 3.03 -64.08
CA LEU A 16 4.06 2.10 -63.64
C LEU A 16 4.28 0.96 -64.62
N ALA A 17 3.19 0.34 -65.10
CA ALA A 17 3.29 -0.78 -66.04
C ALA A 17 3.84 -0.34 -67.40
N LYS A 18 3.46 0.85 -67.87
CA LYS A 18 3.95 1.45 -69.12
C LYS A 18 5.44 1.73 -69.04
N ASP A 19 5.92 2.37 -67.96
CA ASP A 19 7.34 2.68 -67.79
C ASP A 19 8.20 1.41 -67.76
N VAL A 20 7.72 0.36 -67.06
CA VAL A 20 8.39 -0.95 -67.02
C VAL A 20 8.37 -1.65 -68.39
N TYR A 21 7.29 -1.48 -69.16
CA TYR A 21 7.15 -2.03 -70.51
C TYR A 21 8.10 -1.33 -71.51
N ASP A 22 8.22 -0.01 -71.42
CA ASP A 22 9.09 0.81 -72.27
C ASP A 22 10.58 0.51 -72.02
N GLU A 23 10.96 0.25 -70.76
CA GLU A 23 12.32 -0.19 -70.41
C GLU A 23 12.70 -1.58 -70.96
N ASP A 24 11.73 -2.47 -71.23
CA ASP A 24 11.98 -3.78 -71.85
C ASP A 24 12.25 -3.68 -73.37
N GLY A 25 12.16 -2.47 -73.95
CA GLY A 25 12.48 -2.22 -75.36
C GLY A 25 11.47 -2.80 -76.36
N THR A 26 10.29 -3.19 -75.90
CA THR A 26 9.17 -3.69 -76.73
C THR A 26 8.11 -2.64 -77.06
N GLY A 27 8.31 -1.38 -76.63
CA GLY A 27 7.38 -0.27 -76.85
C GLY A 27 7.30 0.17 -78.32
N ASP A 28 6.43 -0.46 -79.09
CA ASP A 28 6.02 0.05 -80.41
C ASP A 28 4.90 1.09 -80.24
N ALA A 29 5.07 2.25 -80.88
CA ALA A 29 4.14 3.39 -80.83
C ALA A 29 2.81 3.08 -81.54
N TYR A 30 1.86 2.49 -80.82
CA TYR A 30 0.44 2.44 -81.18
C TYR A 30 -0.40 3.32 -80.23
N ASP A 31 -1.69 3.53 -80.55
CA ASP A 31 -2.61 4.44 -79.84
C ASP A 31 -2.55 4.28 -78.29
N ASP A 32 -2.62 5.40 -77.58
CA ASP A 32 -2.23 5.52 -76.16
C ASP A 32 -3.08 4.64 -75.21
N ASP A 33 -4.33 4.29 -75.59
CA ASP A 33 -5.22 3.42 -74.79
C ASP A 33 -4.92 1.92 -74.95
N ASP A 34 -4.67 1.44 -76.18
CA ASP A 34 -4.33 0.02 -76.43
C ASP A 34 -2.94 -0.32 -75.85
N ALA A 35 -2.03 0.66 -75.81
CA ALA A 35 -0.69 0.53 -75.24
C ALA A 35 -0.70 0.26 -73.72
N LEU A 36 -1.64 0.87 -72.98
CA LEU A 36 -1.75 0.71 -71.54
C LEU A 36 -2.26 -0.68 -71.13
N GLU A 37 -3.22 -1.23 -71.88
CA GLU A 37 -3.72 -2.59 -71.64
C GLU A 37 -2.64 -3.64 -71.94
N MET A 38 -1.93 -3.49 -73.05
CA MET A 38 -0.79 -4.36 -73.40
C MET A 38 0.34 -4.30 -72.36
N ALA A 39 0.63 -3.12 -71.80
CA ALA A 39 1.64 -2.98 -70.75
C ALA A 39 1.26 -3.74 -69.47
N ILE A 40 0.00 -3.70 -69.06
CA ILE A 40 -0.50 -4.44 -67.89
C ILE A 40 -0.41 -5.96 -68.13
N GLU A 41 -0.80 -6.44 -69.31
CA GLU A 41 -0.68 -7.85 -69.67
C GLU A 41 0.79 -8.30 -69.70
N HIS A 42 1.68 -7.53 -70.33
CA HIS A 42 3.11 -7.85 -70.41
C HIS A 42 3.75 -7.98 -69.03
N VAL A 43 3.42 -7.06 -68.15
CA VAL A 43 3.94 -7.03 -66.79
C VAL A 43 3.41 -8.19 -65.94
N ARG A 44 2.17 -8.63 -66.17
CA ARG A 44 1.59 -9.84 -65.56
C ARG A 44 2.23 -11.11 -66.09
N ASP A 45 2.50 -11.19 -67.39
CA ASP A 45 3.11 -12.35 -68.05
C ASP A 45 4.61 -12.47 -67.72
N ARG A 46 5.27 -11.35 -67.41
CA ARG A 46 6.68 -11.29 -67.04
C ARG A 46 6.91 -10.60 -65.69
N PRO A 47 6.56 -11.25 -64.56
CA PRO A 47 6.69 -10.63 -63.24
C PRO A 47 8.13 -10.31 -62.80
N SER A 48 9.15 -10.84 -63.50
CA SER A 48 10.57 -10.58 -63.21
C SER A 48 10.94 -9.09 -63.34
N TYR A 49 10.33 -8.37 -64.28
CA TYR A 49 10.61 -6.96 -64.50
C TYR A 49 10.13 -6.11 -63.32
N LEU A 50 8.91 -6.36 -62.85
CA LEU A 50 8.42 -5.73 -61.62
C LEU A 50 9.22 -6.11 -60.39
N LYS A 51 9.67 -7.37 -60.25
CA LYS A 51 10.46 -7.80 -59.08
C LYS A 51 11.73 -6.97 -58.94
N ASN A 52 12.39 -6.65 -60.05
CA ASN A 52 13.65 -5.90 -60.09
C ASN A 52 13.47 -4.38 -60.01
N LEU A 53 12.26 -3.86 -60.20
CA LEU A 53 11.97 -2.43 -60.09
C LEU A 53 12.25 -1.90 -58.68
N ASP A 54 13.08 -0.86 -58.57
CA ASP A 54 13.24 -0.08 -57.34
C ASP A 54 12.11 0.94 -57.23
N VAL A 55 11.21 0.71 -56.28
CA VAL A 55 9.99 1.52 -56.10
C VAL A 55 10.33 2.91 -55.53
N GLU A 56 11.39 3.03 -54.72
CA GLU A 56 11.76 4.29 -54.09
C GLU A 56 12.45 5.24 -55.08
N GLU A 57 13.31 4.68 -55.94
CA GLU A 57 13.92 5.40 -57.05
C GLU A 57 12.85 5.87 -58.06
N TYR A 58 11.94 4.96 -58.45
CA TYR A 58 10.82 5.28 -59.34
C TYR A 58 9.92 6.39 -58.78
N ALA A 59 9.56 6.30 -57.50
CA ALA A 59 8.72 7.30 -56.83
C ALA A 59 9.41 8.68 -56.78
N SER A 60 10.73 8.71 -56.58
CA SER A 60 11.50 9.95 -56.55
C SER A 60 11.66 10.55 -57.95
N GLY A 61 11.88 9.73 -58.98
CA GLY A 61 11.98 10.17 -60.38
C GLY A 61 10.69 10.78 -60.92
N ASN A 62 9.53 10.29 -60.46
CA ASN A 62 8.21 10.72 -60.91
C ASN A 62 7.50 11.71 -59.98
N ASN A 63 8.18 12.26 -58.96
CA ASN A 63 7.60 13.15 -57.93
C ASN A 63 6.37 12.53 -57.20
N ARG A 64 6.40 11.21 -56.94
CA ARG A 64 5.34 10.43 -56.27
C ARG A 64 5.77 9.89 -54.90
N GLN A 65 6.61 10.62 -54.17
CA GLN A 65 7.14 10.19 -52.87
C GLN A 65 6.05 9.95 -51.81
N ASP A 66 4.89 10.58 -51.95
CA ASP A 66 3.72 10.38 -51.10
C ASP A 66 2.97 9.05 -51.35
N LYS A 67 3.35 8.31 -52.40
CA LYS A 67 2.68 7.08 -52.86
C LYS A 67 3.58 5.84 -52.85
N ILE A 68 4.73 5.87 -52.18
CA ILE A 68 5.69 4.75 -52.14
C ILE A 68 5.04 3.43 -51.70
N GLU A 69 4.32 3.43 -50.57
CA GLU A 69 3.62 2.23 -50.07
C GLU A 69 2.55 1.74 -51.08
N THR A 70 1.81 2.66 -51.68
CA THR A 70 0.81 2.34 -52.71
C THR A 70 1.46 1.70 -53.94
N LEU A 71 2.63 2.17 -54.35
CA LEU A 71 3.39 1.59 -55.46
C LEU A 71 3.95 0.21 -55.13
N TYR A 72 4.38 -0.03 -53.88
CA TYR A 72 4.74 -1.38 -53.41
C TYR A 72 3.56 -2.34 -53.48
N ASP A 73 2.37 -1.91 -53.04
CA ASP A 73 1.16 -2.72 -53.11
C ASP A 73 0.71 -2.96 -54.56
N ILE A 74 0.76 -1.94 -55.42
CA ILE A 74 0.50 -2.07 -56.86
C ILE A 74 1.46 -3.08 -57.50
N LYS A 75 2.77 -2.96 -57.24
CA LYS A 75 3.79 -3.90 -57.73
C LYS A 75 3.46 -5.33 -57.33
N ARG A 76 3.08 -5.56 -56.07
CA ARG A 76 2.71 -6.90 -55.57
C ARG A 76 1.45 -7.44 -56.23
N GLU A 77 0.42 -6.62 -56.36
CA GLU A 77 -0.86 -7.00 -56.97
C GLU A 77 -0.76 -7.21 -58.48
N LEU A 78 0.11 -6.50 -59.20
CA LEU A 78 0.40 -6.75 -60.61
C LEU A 78 1.22 -8.04 -60.81
N ILE A 79 2.10 -8.40 -59.87
CA ILE A 79 2.81 -9.69 -59.89
C ILE A 79 1.84 -10.86 -59.63
N GLN A 80 0.98 -10.73 -58.62
CA GLN A 80 0.01 -11.76 -58.26
C GLN A 80 -1.24 -11.13 -57.61
N GLY A 81 -2.28 -10.95 -58.41
CA GLY A 81 -3.54 -10.38 -57.96
C GLY A 81 -4.19 -11.17 -56.82
N PHE A 82 -4.69 -10.46 -55.81
CA PHE A 82 -5.40 -11.03 -54.66
C PHE A 82 -4.65 -12.12 -53.88
N GLN A 83 -3.32 -12.19 -53.94
CA GLN A 83 -2.55 -13.18 -53.17
C GLN A 83 -2.88 -13.10 -51.67
N ASP A 84 -3.07 -14.25 -51.01
CA ASP A 84 -3.31 -14.29 -49.57
C ASP A 84 -2.00 -14.17 -48.82
N TRP A 85 -1.82 -13.04 -48.14
CA TRP A 85 -0.63 -12.74 -47.35
C TRP A 85 -0.81 -13.08 -45.87
N ARG A 86 -1.95 -13.67 -45.48
CA ARG A 86 -2.13 -14.17 -44.12
C ARG A 86 -1.12 -15.28 -43.85
N LYS A 87 -0.71 -15.37 -42.59
CA LYS A 87 0.07 -16.53 -42.14
C LYS A 87 -0.74 -17.80 -42.42
N GLN A 88 -0.06 -18.84 -42.89
CA GLN A 88 -0.69 -20.13 -43.07
C GLN A 88 -1.28 -20.59 -41.72
N TYR A 89 -2.42 -21.28 -41.77
CA TYR A 89 -3.00 -21.86 -40.58
C TYR A 89 -2.01 -22.84 -39.95
N GLU A 90 -1.71 -22.63 -38.68
CA GLU A 90 -0.90 -23.50 -37.83
C GLU A 90 -1.81 -24.09 -36.75
N GLU A 91 -1.77 -25.40 -36.57
CA GLU A 91 -2.48 -26.04 -35.47
C GLU A 91 -1.87 -25.61 -34.14
N PRO A 92 -2.68 -25.41 -33.08
CA PRO A 92 -2.16 -25.06 -31.77
C PRO A 92 -1.14 -26.09 -31.29
N SER A 93 -0.02 -25.61 -30.76
CA SER A 93 0.94 -26.47 -30.07
C SER A 93 0.30 -27.11 -28.83
N PRO A 94 0.82 -28.26 -28.34
CA PRO A 94 0.31 -28.89 -27.12
C PRO A 94 0.29 -27.95 -25.89
N ASP A 95 1.19 -26.96 -25.89
CA ASP A 95 1.27 -25.94 -24.85
C ASP A 95 0.13 -24.93 -24.98
N GLU A 96 -0.18 -24.49 -26.19
CA GLU A 96 -1.32 -23.62 -26.47
C GLU A 96 -2.64 -24.33 -26.21
N GLU A 97 -2.78 -25.59 -26.63
CA GLU A 97 -3.96 -26.42 -26.33
C GLU A 97 -4.19 -26.52 -24.82
N PHE A 98 -3.12 -26.73 -24.05
CA PHE A 98 -3.20 -26.81 -22.60
C PHE A 98 -3.77 -25.53 -21.98
N TYR A 99 -3.28 -24.36 -22.40
CA TYR A 99 -3.77 -23.06 -21.91
C TYR A 99 -5.18 -22.75 -22.42
N MET A 100 -5.51 -23.11 -23.67
CA MET A 100 -6.86 -22.96 -24.22
C MET A 100 -7.90 -23.80 -23.45
N ILE A 101 -7.55 -25.03 -23.06
CA ILE A 101 -8.47 -25.93 -22.35
C ILE A 101 -8.56 -25.61 -20.86
N SER A 102 -7.44 -25.27 -20.22
CA SER A 102 -7.41 -24.94 -18.80
C SER A 102 -7.96 -23.54 -18.48
N GLY A 103 -7.94 -22.62 -19.46
CA GLY A 103 -8.26 -21.21 -19.24
C GLY A 103 -7.20 -20.46 -18.43
N GLU A 104 -6.07 -21.10 -18.15
CA GLU A 104 -4.93 -20.51 -17.44
C GLU A 104 -3.95 -19.87 -18.42
N THR A 105 -3.07 -19.02 -17.92
CA THR A 105 -1.96 -18.44 -18.67
C THR A 105 -0.62 -18.85 -18.08
N GLU A 106 0.47 -18.61 -18.80
CA GLU A 106 1.82 -18.80 -18.26
C GLU A 106 2.07 -17.90 -17.03
N GLU A 107 1.35 -16.79 -16.89
CA GLU A 107 1.50 -15.89 -15.74
C GLU A 107 0.81 -16.43 -14.47
N THR A 108 -0.34 -17.08 -14.64
CA THR A 108 -1.14 -17.65 -13.53
C THR A 108 -0.66 -19.05 -13.15
N LEU A 109 -0.25 -19.84 -14.15
CA LEU A 109 0.18 -21.23 -13.97
C LEU A 109 1.52 -21.51 -14.65
N ALA A 110 2.59 -21.33 -13.87
CA ALA A 110 3.96 -21.67 -14.24
C ALA A 110 4.74 -22.31 -13.08
N GLU A 111 5.82 -23.00 -13.41
CA GLU A 111 6.73 -23.57 -12.42
C GLU A 111 7.24 -22.48 -11.46
N GLY A 112 7.23 -22.80 -10.16
CA GLY A 112 7.62 -21.89 -9.10
C GLY A 112 6.54 -20.94 -8.60
N LYS A 113 5.37 -20.86 -9.26
CA LYS A 113 4.24 -20.05 -8.78
C LYS A 113 3.57 -20.69 -7.56
N MET A 114 3.02 -19.83 -6.70
CA MET A 114 2.28 -20.21 -5.52
C MET A 114 0.81 -20.39 -5.86
N VAL A 115 0.23 -21.53 -5.49
CA VAL A 115 -1.18 -21.88 -5.74
C VAL A 115 -1.83 -22.43 -4.47
N GLN A 116 -3.12 -22.13 -4.30
CA GLN A 116 -3.95 -22.76 -3.28
C GLN A 116 -4.62 -24.00 -3.87
N VAL A 117 -4.61 -25.09 -3.11
CA VAL A 117 -5.15 -26.38 -3.53
C VAL A 117 -5.98 -27.00 -2.43
N THR A 118 -7.06 -27.68 -2.80
CA THR A 118 -7.90 -28.43 -1.87
C THR A 118 -7.57 -29.92 -1.99
N VAL A 119 -7.22 -30.56 -0.88
CA VAL A 119 -6.96 -31.99 -0.82
C VAL A 119 -8.26 -32.75 -1.10
N ARG A 120 -8.29 -33.54 -2.17
CA ARG A 120 -9.45 -34.37 -2.54
C ARG A 120 -9.33 -35.80 -2.05
N ARG A 121 -8.10 -36.33 -2.03
CA ARG A 121 -7.83 -37.70 -1.59
C ARG A 121 -6.41 -37.83 -1.07
N VAL A 122 -6.25 -38.51 0.06
CA VAL A 122 -4.92 -38.78 0.65
C VAL A 122 -4.60 -40.26 0.59
N GLN A 123 -3.35 -40.57 0.23
CA GLN A 123 -2.75 -41.90 0.25
C GLN A 123 -1.43 -41.85 1.01
N ALA A 124 -0.89 -43.00 1.40
CA ALA A 124 0.32 -43.08 2.22
C ALA A 124 1.51 -42.25 1.69
N GLN A 125 1.72 -42.26 0.36
CA GLN A 125 2.88 -41.61 -0.29
C GLN A 125 2.54 -40.38 -1.14
N ARG A 126 1.25 -40.08 -1.37
CA ARG A 126 0.82 -38.92 -2.16
C ARG A 126 -0.56 -38.41 -1.76
N ALA A 127 -0.79 -37.13 -1.92
CA ALA A 127 -2.11 -36.51 -1.88
C ALA A 127 -2.50 -36.03 -3.28
N ILE A 128 -3.76 -36.25 -3.64
CA ILE A 128 -4.39 -35.72 -4.85
C ILE A 128 -5.18 -34.50 -4.45
N CYS A 129 -4.84 -33.36 -5.04
CA CYS A 129 -5.44 -32.07 -4.76
C CYS A 129 -6.18 -31.55 -6.01
N GLY A 130 -7.19 -30.72 -5.81
CA GLY A 130 -7.82 -29.94 -6.86
C GLY A 130 -7.32 -28.50 -6.81
N LEU A 131 -6.94 -27.95 -7.95
CA LEU A 131 -6.75 -26.52 -8.14
C LEU A 131 -8.11 -25.87 -8.43
N GLU A 132 -8.23 -24.56 -8.19
CA GLU A 132 -9.44 -23.78 -8.52
C GLU A 132 -9.75 -23.81 -10.03
N SER A 133 -8.71 -23.92 -10.85
CA SER A 133 -8.78 -24.09 -12.31
C SER A 133 -9.35 -25.44 -12.77
N GLY A 134 -9.71 -26.33 -11.84
CA GLY A 134 -10.22 -27.66 -12.14
C GLY A 134 -9.14 -28.70 -12.43
N MET A 135 -7.86 -28.31 -12.47
CA MET A 135 -6.75 -29.25 -12.68
C MET A 135 -6.46 -30.13 -11.47
N THR A 136 -5.80 -31.26 -11.75
CA THR A 136 -5.38 -32.21 -10.71
C THR A 136 -3.96 -31.92 -10.25
N GLY A 137 -3.84 -31.48 -9.00
CA GLY A 137 -2.58 -31.35 -8.29
C GLY A 137 -2.15 -32.66 -7.65
N ILE A 138 -0.85 -32.95 -7.66
CA ILE A 138 -0.24 -34.12 -7.01
C ILE A 138 0.84 -33.62 -6.06
N LEU A 139 0.66 -33.89 -4.77
CA LEU A 139 1.64 -33.61 -3.73
C LEU A 139 2.24 -34.93 -3.24
N MET A 140 3.54 -35.12 -3.46
CA MET A 140 4.25 -36.31 -3.01
C MET A 140 4.67 -36.17 -1.54
N LYS A 141 4.81 -37.28 -0.82
CA LYS A 141 5.25 -37.27 0.59
C LYS A 141 6.58 -36.54 0.77
N GLU A 142 7.51 -36.82 -0.13
CA GLU A 142 8.82 -36.18 -0.17
C GLU A 142 8.75 -34.68 -0.41
N ASP A 143 7.64 -34.13 -0.91
CA ASP A 143 7.49 -32.72 -1.24
C ASP A 143 6.62 -31.98 -0.21
N TYR A 144 6.17 -32.65 0.86
CA TYR A 144 5.31 -32.04 1.89
C TYR A 144 6.07 -31.27 2.98
N ALA A 145 7.14 -31.85 3.55
CA ALA A 145 7.90 -31.26 4.66
C ALA A 145 9.40 -31.55 4.57
N ASP A 146 10.23 -30.66 5.13
CA ASP A 146 11.70 -30.79 5.10
C ASP A 146 12.21 -31.89 6.03
N ASP A 147 11.58 -32.07 7.20
CA ASP A 147 11.88 -33.19 8.10
C ASP A 147 10.80 -34.27 7.96
N LEU A 148 11.15 -35.35 7.28
CA LEU A 148 10.26 -36.49 7.02
C LEU A 148 10.25 -37.50 8.18
N ARG A 149 11.08 -37.33 9.22
CA ARG A 149 11.24 -38.31 10.30
C ARG A 149 9.97 -38.49 11.15
N ASP A 150 9.15 -37.45 11.23
CA ASP A 150 7.91 -37.42 12.03
C ASP A 150 6.65 -37.75 11.22
N ILE A 151 6.80 -38.16 9.95
CA ILE A 151 5.68 -38.44 9.03
C ILE A 151 5.87 -39.82 8.42
N ILE A 152 5.10 -40.81 8.90
CA ILE A 152 5.12 -42.18 8.38
C ILE A 152 4.25 -42.23 7.12
N GLU A 153 3.06 -41.63 7.16
CA GLU A 153 2.16 -41.49 6.01
C GLU A 153 1.62 -40.06 5.89
N LEU A 154 1.32 -39.61 4.67
CA LEU A 154 0.66 -38.30 4.49
C LEU A 154 -0.73 -38.24 5.12
N SER A 155 -1.43 -39.38 5.22
CA SER A 155 -2.73 -39.55 5.86
C SER A 155 -2.72 -39.21 7.35
N ASP A 156 -1.56 -39.20 8.01
CA ASP A 156 -1.45 -38.83 9.42
C ASP A 156 -1.53 -37.31 9.64
N ARG A 157 -1.31 -36.52 8.58
CA ARG A 157 -1.18 -35.06 8.63
C ARG A 157 -2.19 -34.32 7.75
N LEU A 158 -2.62 -34.93 6.66
CA LEU A 158 -3.54 -34.36 5.69
C LEU A 158 -4.86 -35.14 5.68
N HIS A 159 -5.95 -34.41 5.62
CA HIS A 159 -7.30 -34.93 5.50
C HIS A 159 -7.97 -34.41 4.22
N GLU A 160 -8.96 -35.16 3.74
CA GLU A 160 -9.78 -34.71 2.61
C GLU A 160 -10.55 -33.44 2.99
N GLY A 161 -10.51 -32.43 2.12
CA GLY A 161 -11.07 -31.10 2.36
C GLY A 161 -10.06 -30.07 2.85
N ASP A 162 -8.86 -30.47 3.27
CA ASP A 162 -7.83 -29.53 3.71
C ASP A 162 -7.39 -28.58 2.58
N MET A 163 -7.19 -27.31 2.91
CA MET A 163 -6.63 -26.32 1.98
C MET A 163 -5.13 -26.14 2.25
N LEU A 164 -4.33 -26.28 1.20
CA LEU A 164 -2.88 -26.14 1.25
C LEU A 164 -2.43 -25.05 0.30
N THR A 165 -1.43 -24.27 0.72
CA THR A 165 -0.70 -23.36 -0.16
C THR A 165 0.57 -24.07 -0.61
N CYS A 166 0.67 -24.38 -1.89
CA CYS A 166 1.81 -25.09 -2.46
C CYS A 166 2.46 -24.28 -3.58
N LYS A 167 3.72 -24.56 -3.84
CA LYS A 167 4.43 -24.07 -5.02
C LYS A 167 4.34 -25.12 -6.13
N ILE A 168 4.18 -24.67 -7.37
CA ILE A 168 4.22 -25.55 -8.54
C ILE A 168 5.66 -26.01 -8.76
N LYS A 169 5.89 -27.32 -8.67
CA LYS A 169 7.20 -27.92 -8.93
C LYS A 169 7.41 -28.19 -10.41
N SER A 170 6.40 -28.74 -11.08
CA SER A 170 6.39 -28.95 -12.52
C SER A 170 4.98 -29.19 -13.05
N ILE A 171 4.79 -28.98 -14.35
CA ILE A 171 3.49 -29.13 -15.01
C ILE A 171 3.61 -30.20 -16.12
N GLN A 172 2.84 -31.27 -16.00
CA GLN A 172 2.67 -32.27 -17.06
C GLN A 172 1.48 -31.91 -17.94
N LYS A 173 1.74 -31.07 -18.94
CA LYS A 173 0.70 -30.51 -19.84
C LYS A 173 -0.09 -31.60 -20.58
N ASN A 174 0.58 -32.66 -21.03
CA ASN A 174 -0.04 -33.81 -21.71
C ASN A 174 -1.06 -34.61 -20.87
N ARG A 175 -1.00 -34.52 -19.54
CA ARG A 175 -1.89 -35.22 -18.60
C ARG A 175 -2.74 -34.27 -17.77
N TYR A 176 -2.59 -32.96 -17.96
CA TYR A 176 -3.25 -31.94 -17.16
C TYR A 176 -3.01 -32.12 -15.65
N GLN A 177 -1.77 -32.51 -15.30
CA GLN A 177 -1.35 -32.79 -13.92
C GLN A 177 -0.29 -31.79 -13.47
N VAL A 178 -0.47 -31.25 -12.27
CA VAL A 178 0.45 -30.28 -11.66
C VAL A 178 1.12 -30.93 -10.46
N PHE A 179 2.44 -31.00 -10.45
CA PHE A 179 3.20 -31.48 -9.29
C PHE A 179 3.47 -30.34 -8.33
N LEU A 180 3.23 -30.58 -7.05
CA LEU A 180 3.21 -29.56 -6.00
C LEU A 180 4.29 -29.82 -4.96
N VAL A 181 4.81 -28.74 -4.36
CA VAL A 181 5.72 -28.79 -3.22
C VAL A 181 5.28 -27.81 -2.12
N CYS A 182 5.35 -28.26 -0.87
CA CYS A 182 4.91 -27.54 0.32
C CYS A 182 6.02 -27.40 1.38
N LYS A 183 7.22 -27.92 1.11
CA LYS A 183 8.40 -27.83 1.98
C LYS A 183 8.77 -26.39 2.32
N GLU A 184 9.07 -26.11 3.59
CA GLU A 184 9.37 -24.77 4.08
C GLU A 184 10.59 -24.15 3.38
N SER A 185 11.60 -24.97 3.04
CA SER A 185 12.77 -24.58 2.25
C SER A 185 12.42 -24.05 0.85
N GLU A 186 11.48 -24.70 0.16
CA GLU A 186 11.03 -24.33 -1.19
C GLU A 186 10.03 -23.17 -1.18
N MET A 187 9.24 -23.07 -0.11
CA MET A 187 8.30 -21.97 0.10
C MET A 187 9.02 -20.64 0.39
N ARG A 188 10.23 -20.70 0.95
CA ARG A 188 11.11 -19.53 1.19
C ARG A 188 11.99 -19.16 0.00
N SER A 189 12.14 -20.07 -0.97
CA SER A 189 13.06 -19.88 -2.10
C SER A 189 12.43 -18.96 -3.16
N ASP A 190 12.71 -17.66 -3.06
CA ASP A 190 12.22 -16.64 -4.02
C ASP A 190 13.09 -16.56 -5.29
N ARG A 191 13.57 -17.74 -5.75
CA ARG A 191 14.63 -17.86 -6.77
C ARG A 191 14.19 -17.50 -8.20
N LEU A 192 12.92 -17.17 -8.43
CA LEU A 192 12.36 -17.01 -9.79
C LEU A 192 11.83 -15.60 -10.12
N HIS A 193 12.04 -14.59 -9.26
CA HIS A 193 11.76 -13.20 -9.62
C HIS A 193 12.67 -12.62 -10.72
N HIS A 194 13.54 -13.41 -11.36
CA HIS A 194 14.44 -12.94 -12.42
C HIS A 194 14.00 -13.23 -13.86
N ASN A 195 12.89 -13.94 -14.07
CA ASN A 195 12.37 -14.17 -15.43
C ASN A 195 11.03 -13.45 -15.67
N HIS A 196 10.91 -12.20 -15.21
CA HIS A 196 9.95 -11.31 -15.87
C HIS A 196 10.58 -10.90 -17.21
N ASN A 197 10.10 -11.51 -18.30
CA ASN A 197 10.17 -10.89 -19.61
C ASN A 197 9.35 -9.60 -19.51
N PHE A 198 10.00 -8.50 -19.13
CA PHE A 198 9.40 -7.18 -19.23
C PHE A 198 9.08 -6.91 -20.70
N ASP A 199 7.91 -6.31 -20.95
CA ASP A 199 7.51 -5.82 -22.27
C ASP A 199 8.63 -4.91 -22.84
N PRO A 200 9.09 -5.11 -24.09
CA PRO A 200 10.10 -4.27 -24.73
C PRO A 200 9.80 -2.75 -24.71
N TYR A 201 8.52 -2.37 -24.61
CA TYR A 201 8.04 -0.99 -24.53
C TYR A 201 7.77 -0.53 -23.09
N TYR A 202 7.89 -1.40 -22.09
CA TYR A 202 7.83 -1.02 -20.68
C TYR A 202 9.15 -0.36 -20.27
N HIS A 203 9.17 0.97 -20.38
CA HIS A 203 10.14 1.79 -19.70
C HIS A 203 9.64 2.05 -18.28
N GLU A 204 10.12 1.26 -17.33
CA GLU A 204 9.97 1.58 -15.92
C GLU A 204 10.55 2.99 -15.71
N ASP A 205 9.73 3.93 -15.22
CA ASP A 205 10.12 5.31 -15.02
C ASP A 205 11.34 5.35 -14.08
N ARG A 206 12.53 5.41 -14.67
CA ARG A 206 13.84 5.36 -14.00
C ARG A 206 14.06 6.50 -13.01
N SER A 207 13.11 7.44 -12.94
CA SER A 207 12.97 8.45 -11.90
C SER A 207 12.62 7.86 -10.51
N SER A 208 12.24 6.58 -10.45
CA SER A 208 11.72 5.94 -9.24
C SER A 208 12.40 4.62 -8.84
N LEU A 209 13.66 4.40 -9.24
CA LEU A 209 14.51 3.43 -8.55
C LEU A 209 15.02 4.06 -7.24
N PRO A 210 14.72 3.48 -6.05
CA PRO A 210 15.37 3.90 -4.83
C PRO A 210 16.85 3.58 -5.00
N ASN A 211 17.69 4.62 -4.96
CA ASN A 211 19.14 4.50 -4.90
C ASN A 211 19.49 3.38 -3.90
N GLU A 212 20.55 2.59 -4.08
CA GLU A 212 20.98 1.64 -3.04
C GLU A 212 21.16 2.35 -1.68
N GLN A 213 21.53 3.63 -1.72
CA GLN A 213 21.54 4.53 -0.56
C GLN A 213 20.16 4.81 0.04
N ASP A 214 19.08 4.85 -0.74
CA ASP A 214 17.69 4.95 -0.25
C ASP A 214 17.14 3.62 0.24
N LYS A 215 17.54 2.47 -0.33
CA LYS A 215 17.28 1.16 0.29
C LYS A 215 18.00 1.05 1.62
N ILE A 216 19.29 1.42 1.69
CA ILE A 216 20.07 1.44 2.92
C ILE A 216 19.54 2.50 3.90
N ARG A 217 19.06 3.66 3.45
CA ARG A 217 18.40 4.67 4.32
C ARG A 217 17.07 4.14 4.83
N LYS A 218 16.20 3.59 3.98
CA LYS A 218 14.92 2.98 4.39
C LYS A 218 15.11 1.77 5.28
N GLU A 219 16.15 0.95 5.06
CA GLU A 219 16.52 -0.15 5.96
C GLU A 219 17.10 0.38 7.27
N ARG A 220 17.94 1.42 7.25
CA ARG A 220 18.41 2.11 8.46
C ARG A 220 17.27 2.80 9.21
N GLU A 221 16.27 3.31 8.52
CA GLU A 221 15.05 3.90 9.10
C GLU A 221 14.14 2.80 9.66
N ARG A 222 13.95 1.70 8.94
CA ARG A 222 13.23 0.51 9.43
C ARG A 222 13.93 -0.11 10.64
N SER A 223 15.26 -0.16 10.67
CA SER A 223 16.04 -0.64 11.81
C SER A 223 16.06 0.36 12.98
N LYS A 224 15.77 1.65 12.74
CA LYS A 224 15.56 2.67 13.78
C LYS A 224 14.14 2.66 14.35
N LYS A 225 13.16 2.14 13.60
CA LYS A 225 11.76 2.04 14.06
C LYS A 225 11.65 0.90 15.06
N HIS A 226 11.52 1.25 16.34
CA HIS A 226 11.37 0.32 17.47
C HIS A 226 10.00 -0.38 17.53
N PHE A 227 9.29 -0.50 16.41
CA PHE A 227 7.98 -1.15 16.31
C PHE A 227 7.89 -1.97 15.02
N LYS A 228 7.11 -3.06 15.06
CA LYS A 228 6.84 -3.89 13.87
C LYS A 228 5.69 -3.28 13.07
N PRO A 229 5.86 -2.95 11.77
CA PRO A 229 4.76 -2.45 10.94
C PRO A 229 3.60 -3.46 10.84
N ARG A 230 2.37 -2.97 10.75
CA ARG A 230 1.14 -3.76 10.73
C ARG A 230 0.22 -3.35 9.60
N MET A 231 -0.41 -4.33 8.95
CA MET A 231 -1.40 -4.09 7.89
C MET A 231 -2.79 -3.96 8.51
N ILE A 232 -3.05 -2.83 9.15
CA ILE A 232 -4.39 -2.49 9.68
C ILE A 232 -5.01 -1.48 8.72
N VAL A 233 -6.17 -1.83 8.17
CA VAL A 233 -6.92 -0.96 7.25
C VAL A 233 -7.88 -0.12 8.08
N HIS A 234 -7.48 1.11 8.41
CA HIS A 234 -8.33 2.08 9.10
C HIS A 234 -7.86 3.51 8.76
N PRO A 235 -8.76 4.48 8.48
CA PRO A 235 -8.38 5.82 8.02
C PRO A 235 -7.42 6.56 8.97
N ARG A 236 -7.61 6.37 10.28
CA ARG A 236 -6.76 6.98 11.32
C ARG A 236 -5.63 6.06 11.82
N PHE A 237 -5.27 5.00 11.10
CA PHE A 237 -4.15 4.14 11.48
C PHE A 237 -2.93 4.39 10.59
N GLN A 238 -1.76 4.61 11.19
CA GLN A 238 -0.49 4.72 10.47
C GLN A 238 0.65 4.00 11.19
N ASN A 239 1.54 3.41 10.41
CA ASN A 239 2.78 2.78 10.90
C ASN A 239 3.87 3.84 11.15
N ILE A 240 3.70 4.62 12.21
CA ILE A 240 4.60 5.71 12.58
C ILE A 240 5.03 5.63 14.06
N THR A 241 6.19 6.21 14.37
CA THR A 241 6.73 6.33 15.73
C THR A 241 5.98 7.38 16.55
N THR A 242 6.28 7.48 17.85
CA THR A 242 5.75 8.56 18.70
C THR A 242 6.12 9.95 18.15
N ASP A 243 7.37 10.14 17.76
CA ASP A 243 7.87 11.44 17.29
C ASP A 243 7.27 11.82 15.94
N GLU A 244 7.20 10.86 15.01
CA GLU A 244 6.51 11.03 13.71
C GLU A 244 5.01 11.35 13.90
N ALA A 245 4.34 10.76 14.90
CA ALA A 245 2.95 11.07 15.20
C ALA A 245 2.75 12.47 15.79
N ILE A 246 3.68 12.93 16.62
CA ILE A 246 3.68 14.30 17.15
C ILE A 246 3.88 15.31 16.01
N GLU A 247 4.81 15.03 15.09
CA GLU A 247 5.04 15.85 13.91
C GLU A 247 3.80 15.88 13.00
N PHE A 248 3.21 14.72 12.71
CA PHE A 248 2.00 14.58 11.88
C PHE A 248 0.78 15.33 12.45
N LEU A 249 0.66 15.42 13.77
CA LEU A 249 -0.44 16.13 14.42
C LEU A 249 -0.13 17.61 14.66
N SER A 250 1.11 18.06 14.47
CA SER A 250 1.53 19.41 14.87
C SER A 250 0.76 20.51 14.16
N ASP A 251 0.45 20.33 12.88
CA ASP A 251 -0.31 21.23 12.02
C ASP A 251 -1.84 21.05 12.12
N LYS A 252 -2.34 20.06 12.88
CA LYS A 252 -3.76 19.73 13.00
C LYS A 252 -4.45 20.47 14.14
N ASP A 253 -5.78 20.48 14.14
CA ASP A 253 -6.56 21.09 15.22
C ASP A 253 -6.54 20.26 16.51
N PRO A 254 -6.71 20.89 17.69
CA PRO A 254 -6.97 20.18 18.95
C PRO A 254 -8.15 19.21 18.85
N GLY A 255 -7.90 17.98 19.27
CA GLY A 255 -8.82 16.85 19.16
C GLY A 255 -8.53 15.90 18.01
N GLU A 256 -7.65 16.25 17.06
CA GLU A 256 -7.24 15.30 16.03
C GLU A 256 -6.42 14.15 16.62
N SER A 257 -6.60 12.94 16.08
CA SER A 257 -6.04 11.73 16.68
C SER A 257 -5.63 10.68 15.66
N ILE A 258 -4.64 9.87 16.04
CA ILE A 258 -4.11 8.80 15.21
C ILE A 258 -3.79 7.55 16.03
N PHE A 259 -4.07 6.39 15.46
CA PHE A 259 -3.64 5.10 15.97
C PHE A 259 -2.31 4.71 15.33
N ARG A 260 -1.41 4.19 16.16
CA ARG A 260 -0.10 3.69 15.71
C ARG A 260 0.30 2.43 16.47
N PRO A 261 1.22 1.61 15.93
CA PRO A 261 1.82 0.52 16.68
C PRO A 261 2.50 0.98 17.97
N ASN A 262 2.47 0.12 18.98
CA ASN A 262 3.17 0.35 20.24
C ASN A 262 4.47 -0.47 20.29
N SER A 263 5.54 0.11 20.82
CA SER A 263 6.85 -0.52 20.95
C SER A 263 6.88 -1.69 21.96
N LYS A 264 5.90 -1.77 22.87
CA LYS A 264 5.77 -2.89 23.84
C LYS A 264 5.48 -4.23 23.17
N GLY A 265 4.94 -4.24 21.96
CA GLY A 265 4.73 -5.47 21.20
C GLY A 265 3.44 -5.47 20.36
N PRO A 266 3.18 -6.60 19.67
CA PRO A 266 2.11 -6.69 18.67
C PRO A 266 0.70 -6.72 19.28
N SER A 267 0.55 -6.92 20.60
CA SER A 267 -0.74 -6.89 21.29
C SER A 267 -1.10 -5.52 21.85
N TYR A 268 -0.38 -4.48 21.44
CA TYR A 268 -0.58 -3.11 21.91
C TYR A 268 -0.64 -2.15 20.74
N LEU A 269 -1.60 -1.23 20.81
CA LEU A 269 -1.67 -0.03 19.98
C LEU A 269 -1.58 1.20 20.86
N THR A 270 -1.27 2.34 20.25
CA THR A 270 -1.30 3.64 20.92
C THR A 270 -2.19 4.59 20.14
N LEU A 271 -3.19 5.14 20.81
CA LEU A 271 -3.92 6.31 20.36
C LEU A 271 -3.13 7.55 20.77
N THR A 272 -2.76 8.38 19.80
CA THR A 272 -2.11 9.67 20.03
C THR A 272 -3.09 10.79 19.67
N LEU A 273 -3.38 11.66 20.63
CA LEU A 273 -4.39 12.72 20.54
C LEU A 273 -3.74 14.08 20.78
N LYS A 274 -4.00 15.06 19.90
CA LYS A 274 -3.58 16.46 20.13
C LYS A 274 -4.50 17.12 21.15
N ILE A 275 -3.96 17.52 22.31
CA ILE A 275 -4.71 18.25 23.34
C ILE A 275 -4.63 19.75 23.11
N HIS A 276 -3.42 20.24 22.84
CA HIS A 276 -3.12 21.63 22.54
C HIS A 276 -1.80 21.69 21.76
N ASP A 277 -1.44 22.83 21.20
CA ASP A 277 -0.14 23.03 20.57
C ASP A 277 1.00 22.66 21.53
N GLY A 278 1.86 21.75 21.07
CA GLY A 278 2.97 21.19 21.85
C GLY A 278 2.57 20.18 22.93
N VAL A 279 1.28 19.82 23.08
CA VAL A 279 0.79 18.90 24.12
C VAL A 279 -0.05 17.78 23.52
N TYR A 280 0.48 16.55 23.60
CA TYR A 280 -0.11 15.35 23.02
C TYR A 280 -0.33 14.29 24.09
N ALA A 281 -1.52 13.69 24.11
CA ALA A 281 -1.84 12.57 24.98
C ALA A 281 -1.64 11.26 24.24
N HIS A 282 -0.98 10.29 24.89
CA HIS A 282 -0.80 8.95 24.36
C HIS A 282 -1.55 7.96 25.24
N LYS A 283 -2.51 7.25 24.65
CA LYS A 283 -3.31 6.24 25.33
C LYS A 283 -3.01 4.86 24.78
N GLU A 284 -2.59 3.97 25.68
CA GLU A 284 -2.34 2.57 25.38
C GLU A 284 -3.67 1.82 25.20
N ILE A 285 -3.73 1.03 24.14
CA ILE A 285 -4.83 0.13 23.80
C ILE A 285 -4.27 -1.29 23.84
N ILE A 286 -4.88 -2.16 24.64
CA ILE A 286 -4.48 -3.56 24.77
C ILE A 286 -5.38 -4.41 23.88
N GLU A 287 -4.79 -5.18 22.97
CA GLU A 287 -5.52 -6.06 22.07
C GLU A 287 -5.66 -7.46 22.67
N GLY A 288 -6.91 -7.92 22.75
CA GLY A 288 -7.28 -9.27 23.19
C GLY A 288 -7.70 -10.19 22.04
N GLY A 289 -7.83 -11.48 22.33
CA GLY A 289 -8.37 -12.48 21.40
C GLY A 289 -7.47 -12.82 20.19
N LYS A 290 -6.15 -12.59 20.29
CA LYS A 290 -5.19 -12.99 19.25
C LYS A 290 -4.86 -14.46 19.35
N GLU A 291 -5.04 -15.20 18.26
CA GLU A 291 -4.63 -16.60 18.19
C GLU A 291 -3.10 -16.70 18.01
N LEU A 292 -2.44 -17.50 18.85
CA LEU A 292 -0.99 -17.72 18.86
C LEU A 292 -0.52 -18.74 17.79
N LYS A 293 -1.37 -19.06 16.81
CA LYS A 293 -1.07 -20.11 15.82
C LYS A 293 0.02 -19.69 14.83
N ASP A 294 0.03 -18.41 14.40
CA ASP A 294 0.98 -17.89 13.41
C ASP A 294 1.52 -16.49 13.77
N ILE A 295 2.73 -16.14 13.28
CA ILE A 295 3.28 -14.78 13.43
C ILE A 295 2.38 -13.74 12.75
N THR A 296 1.72 -14.11 11.64
CA THR A 296 0.82 -13.25 10.89
C THR A 296 -0.47 -12.94 11.65
N SER A 297 -0.99 -13.89 12.46
CA SER A 297 -2.20 -13.65 13.27
C SER A 297 -1.94 -12.68 14.42
N LEU A 298 -0.71 -12.63 14.96
CA LEU A 298 -0.30 -11.64 15.96
C LEU A 298 -0.25 -10.21 15.41
N LEU A 299 0.05 -10.05 14.12
CA LEU A 299 0.12 -8.74 13.47
C LEU A 299 -1.26 -8.19 13.06
N ARG A 300 -2.28 -9.04 12.93
CA ARG A 300 -3.68 -8.61 12.74
C ARG A 300 -4.21 -7.93 13.99
N ILE A 301 -5.22 -7.07 13.83
CA ILE A 301 -5.89 -6.45 14.96
C ILE A 301 -6.56 -7.51 15.84
N GLY A 302 -6.49 -7.35 17.16
CA GLY A 302 -7.17 -8.26 18.09
C GLY A 302 -8.68 -8.21 17.96
N LYS A 303 -9.37 -9.25 18.43
CA LYS A 303 -10.85 -9.32 18.44
C LYS A 303 -11.50 -8.33 19.41
N THR A 304 -10.73 -7.84 20.39
CA THR A 304 -11.19 -6.86 21.38
C THR A 304 -10.08 -5.87 21.65
N LEU A 305 -10.43 -4.61 21.86
CA LEU A 305 -9.52 -3.52 22.23
C LEU A 305 -9.90 -3.03 23.63
N LYS A 306 -8.92 -2.89 24.54
CA LYS A 306 -9.16 -2.44 25.92
C LYS A 306 -8.41 -1.14 26.20
N ILE A 307 -9.13 -0.14 26.71
CA ILE A 307 -8.58 1.15 27.16
C ILE A 307 -8.97 1.38 28.62
N GLY A 308 -8.01 1.25 29.54
CA GLY A 308 -8.34 1.30 30.97
C GLY A 308 -9.22 0.12 31.36
N GLU A 309 -10.45 0.38 31.81
CA GLU A 309 -11.43 -0.67 32.13
C GLU A 309 -12.45 -0.92 31.00
N ASP A 310 -12.51 -0.03 30.02
CA ASP A 310 -13.50 -0.11 28.93
C ASP A 310 -12.97 -1.03 27.81
N THR A 311 -13.87 -1.84 27.25
CA THR A 311 -13.59 -2.78 26.15
C THR A 311 -14.42 -2.40 24.93
N PHE A 312 -13.81 -2.54 23.76
CA PHE A 312 -14.31 -2.16 22.44
C PHE A 312 -14.07 -3.32 21.46
N GLU A 313 -14.86 -3.40 20.41
CA GLU A 313 -14.82 -4.43 19.36
C GLU A 313 -13.78 -4.09 18.29
N ASP A 314 -13.77 -2.83 17.83
CA ASP A 314 -12.87 -2.34 16.78
C ASP A 314 -12.42 -0.89 16.99
N LEU A 315 -11.66 -0.34 16.04
CA LEU A 315 -11.16 1.03 16.12
C LEU A 315 -12.25 2.09 15.92
N ASP A 316 -13.29 1.79 15.13
CA ASP A 316 -14.40 2.72 14.89
C ASP A 316 -15.21 2.89 16.18
N GLU A 317 -15.46 1.81 16.92
CA GLU A 317 -16.11 1.91 18.23
C GLU A 317 -15.26 2.68 19.25
N VAL A 318 -13.91 2.53 19.20
CA VAL A 318 -13.01 3.37 20.01
C VAL A 318 -13.17 4.84 19.64
N MET A 319 -13.31 5.18 18.35
CA MET A 319 -13.54 6.54 17.92
C MET A 319 -14.86 7.08 18.50
N ASP A 320 -15.96 6.35 18.31
CA ASP A 320 -17.30 6.81 18.67
C ASP A 320 -17.53 6.87 20.19
N ARG A 321 -17.08 5.85 20.94
CA ARG A 321 -17.37 5.73 22.38
C ARG A 321 -16.29 6.33 23.27
N TYR A 322 -15.06 6.50 22.78
CA TYR A 322 -13.95 7.02 23.58
C TYR A 322 -13.44 8.36 23.05
N VAL A 323 -13.05 8.46 21.79
CA VAL A 323 -12.38 9.66 21.26
C VAL A 323 -13.35 10.83 21.09
N ASP A 324 -14.48 10.63 20.42
CA ASP A 324 -15.40 11.71 20.08
C ASP A 324 -16.01 12.41 21.33
N PRO A 325 -16.43 11.68 22.38
CA PRO A 325 -16.85 12.31 23.64
C PRO A 325 -15.70 13.05 24.32
N LEU A 326 -14.49 12.48 24.30
CA LEU A 326 -13.30 13.10 24.88
C LEU A 326 -12.94 14.41 24.17
N VAL A 327 -13.00 14.43 22.83
CA VAL A 327 -12.76 15.61 21.99
C VAL A 327 -13.84 16.67 22.21
N THR A 328 -15.10 16.24 22.39
CA THR A 328 -16.21 17.16 22.72
C THR A 328 -15.93 17.89 24.04
N HIS A 329 -15.53 17.16 25.09
CA HIS A 329 -15.17 17.76 26.37
C HIS A 329 -13.88 18.60 26.30
N LEU A 330 -12.89 18.18 25.52
CA LEU A 330 -11.67 18.96 25.26
C LEU A 330 -12.03 20.34 24.68
N ARG A 331 -12.80 20.36 23.58
CA ARG A 331 -13.23 21.59 22.92
C ARG A 331 -14.09 22.47 23.82
N ALA A 332 -14.95 21.87 24.65
CA ALA A 332 -15.73 22.62 25.64
C ALA A 332 -14.82 23.35 26.66
N MET A 333 -13.73 22.72 27.12
CA MET A 333 -12.79 23.34 28.06
C MET A 333 -11.95 24.43 27.41
N LEU A 334 -11.44 24.19 26.19
CA LEU A 334 -10.66 25.17 25.44
C LEU A 334 -11.46 26.45 25.13
N ASN A 335 -12.76 26.29 24.86
CA ASN A 335 -13.67 27.40 24.56
C ASN A 335 -14.34 28.00 25.82
N TYR A 336 -14.00 27.53 27.02
CA TYR A 336 -14.63 28.02 28.24
C TYR A 336 -14.16 29.45 28.57
N ARG A 337 -15.08 30.32 29.01
CA ARG A 337 -14.85 31.75 29.27
C ARG A 337 -13.71 32.09 30.26
N LYS A 338 -13.32 31.15 31.12
CA LYS A 338 -12.21 31.31 32.08
C LYS A 338 -10.98 30.50 31.69
N PHE A 339 -10.93 29.96 30.48
CA PHE A 339 -9.73 29.33 29.93
C PHE A 339 -8.70 30.39 29.54
N ARG A 340 -7.44 30.13 29.83
CA ARG A 340 -6.29 31.00 29.52
C ARG A 340 -5.19 30.16 28.87
N THR A 341 -4.65 30.66 27.77
CA THR A 341 -3.48 30.12 27.09
C THR A 341 -2.21 30.71 27.70
N GLY A 342 -1.13 29.94 27.75
CA GLY A 342 0.18 30.40 28.24
C GLY A 342 0.80 29.42 29.22
N LEU A 343 2.05 29.70 29.59
CA LEU A 343 2.76 28.95 30.63
C LEU A 343 2.11 29.19 32.00
N LYS A 344 2.29 28.23 32.92
CA LYS A 344 1.78 28.32 34.30
C LYS A 344 2.10 29.67 34.97
N THR A 345 3.33 30.16 34.81
CA THR A 345 3.78 31.44 35.36
C THR A 345 3.07 32.66 34.76
N GLU A 346 2.77 32.63 33.46
CA GLU A 346 2.07 33.74 32.79
C GLU A 346 0.61 33.83 33.27
N VAL A 347 -0.02 32.67 33.42
CA VAL A 347 -1.39 32.58 33.97
C VAL A 347 -1.42 33.03 35.43
N ASP A 348 -0.39 32.73 36.22
CA ASP A 348 -0.29 33.17 37.62
C ASP A 348 -0.17 34.68 37.74
N GLU A 349 0.69 35.32 36.95
CA GLU A 349 0.83 36.78 36.93
C GLU A 349 -0.47 37.47 36.49
N LEU A 350 -1.14 36.95 35.44
CA LEU A 350 -2.45 37.42 35.01
C LEU A 350 -3.49 37.36 36.13
N LEU A 351 -3.55 36.25 36.86
CA LEU A 351 -4.48 36.12 37.99
C LEU A 351 -4.10 37.02 39.16
N LYS A 352 -2.81 37.25 39.44
CA LYS A 352 -2.38 38.21 40.46
C LYS A 352 -2.84 39.62 40.11
N THR A 353 -2.68 40.06 38.86
CA THR A 353 -3.20 41.37 38.41
C THR A 353 -4.73 41.45 38.56
N GLU A 354 -5.48 40.43 38.13
CA GLU A 354 -6.96 40.40 38.31
C GLU A 354 -7.35 40.44 39.81
N LYS A 355 -6.53 39.85 40.68
CA LYS A 355 -6.72 39.84 42.14
C LYS A 355 -6.41 41.20 42.77
N GLU A 356 -5.38 41.89 42.32
CA GLU A 356 -5.05 43.25 42.77
C GLU A 356 -6.15 44.25 42.42
N GLU A 357 -6.73 44.13 41.22
CA GLU A 357 -7.89 44.92 40.81
C GLU A 357 -9.15 44.60 41.61
N ASN A 358 -9.31 43.33 42.04
CA ASN A 358 -10.50 42.86 42.75
C ASN A 358 -10.16 42.07 44.03
N PRO A 359 -9.65 42.72 45.10
CA PRO A 359 -9.10 42.02 46.28
C PRO A 359 -10.09 41.13 47.01
N MET A 360 -11.38 41.47 47.00
CA MET A 360 -12.43 40.71 47.69
C MET A 360 -12.94 39.50 46.90
N ARG A 361 -12.60 39.39 45.61
CA ARG A 361 -13.07 38.30 44.74
C ARG A 361 -12.05 37.16 44.69
N ILE A 362 -12.53 35.93 44.67
CA ILE A 362 -11.70 34.77 44.30
C ILE A 362 -11.59 34.75 42.79
N VAL A 363 -10.35 34.90 42.29
CA VAL A 363 -10.05 34.81 40.86
C VAL A 363 -9.59 33.40 40.53
N TYR A 364 -10.00 32.89 39.37
CA TYR A 364 -9.63 31.56 38.91
C TYR A 364 -9.62 31.50 37.38
N SER A 365 -8.83 30.57 36.85
CA SER A 365 -8.80 30.23 35.44
C SER A 365 -8.45 28.77 35.21
N PHE A 366 -8.81 28.27 34.03
CA PHE A 366 -8.36 26.97 33.52
C PHE A 366 -7.21 27.16 32.54
N GLY A 367 -6.28 26.22 32.51
CA GLY A 367 -5.16 26.22 31.56
C GLY A 367 -4.74 24.80 31.18
N ILE A 368 -3.84 24.70 30.21
CA ILE A 368 -3.25 23.43 29.79
C ILE A 368 -2.23 22.95 30.82
N CYS A 369 -2.28 21.66 31.15
CA CYS A 369 -1.19 21.03 31.90
C CYS A 369 -0.17 20.44 30.93
N HIS A 370 1.01 21.06 30.85
CA HIS A 370 2.13 20.55 30.04
C HIS A 370 2.81 19.34 30.68
N GLU A 371 2.73 19.20 32.00
CA GLU A 371 3.36 18.10 32.77
C GLU A 371 2.59 16.78 32.62
N HIS A 372 1.27 16.86 32.49
CA HIS A 372 0.38 15.71 32.44
C HIS A 372 -0.64 15.85 31.29
N PRO A 373 -0.27 15.42 30.06
CA PRO A 373 -1.17 15.46 28.91
C PRO A 373 -2.48 14.71 29.16
N GLY A 374 -3.61 15.33 28.84
CA GLY A 374 -4.96 14.81 29.16
C GLY A 374 -5.50 15.31 30.51
N THR A 375 -4.81 16.27 31.14
CA THR A 375 -5.31 17.00 32.31
C THR A 375 -5.26 18.50 32.07
N PHE A 376 -6.16 19.22 32.72
CA PHE A 376 -6.15 20.69 32.80
C PHE A 376 -5.72 21.12 34.19
N VAL A 377 -5.19 22.33 34.29
CA VAL A 377 -4.91 22.98 35.57
C VAL A 377 -5.98 24.02 35.87
N LEU A 378 -6.59 23.93 37.05
CA LEU A 378 -7.38 25.00 37.66
C LEU A 378 -6.46 25.80 38.58
N THR A 379 -6.16 27.03 38.19
CA THR A 379 -5.42 27.96 39.04
C THR A 379 -6.39 28.92 39.70
N TYR A 380 -6.24 29.15 41.01
CA TYR A 380 -7.06 30.13 41.74
C TYR A 380 -6.29 30.85 42.84
N ILE A 381 -6.67 32.11 43.11
CA ILE A 381 -6.11 32.92 44.19
C ILE A 381 -7.24 33.30 45.14
N ARG A 382 -7.19 32.74 46.35
CA ARG A 382 -8.14 33.05 47.43
C ARG A 382 -7.72 34.30 48.19
N SER A 383 -6.54 34.25 48.82
CA SER A 383 -5.95 35.36 49.58
C SER A 383 -4.83 36.02 48.78
N THR A 384 -3.65 35.39 48.76
CA THR A 384 -2.41 35.98 48.25
C THR A 384 -1.69 35.06 47.27
N ASN A 385 -1.61 33.75 47.59
CA ASN A 385 -0.85 32.80 46.79
C ASN A 385 -1.75 32.07 45.77
N PRO A 386 -1.25 31.84 44.54
CA PRO A 386 -1.91 30.96 43.58
C PRO A 386 -1.85 29.51 44.04
N HIS A 387 -2.98 28.82 43.87
CA HIS A 387 -3.15 27.39 44.12
C HIS A 387 -3.46 26.71 42.80
N HIS A 388 -2.97 25.49 42.62
CA HIS A 388 -3.16 24.72 41.40
C HIS A 388 -3.77 23.37 41.73
N GLU A 389 -4.85 23.03 41.05
CA GLU A 389 -5.46 21.71 41.11
C GLU A 389 -5.65 21.13 39.72
N TYR A 390 -5.59 19.80 39.63
CA TYR A 390 -5.65 19.11 38.35
C TYR A 390 -7.05 18.57 38.07
N ILE A 391 -7.48 18.71 36.82
CA ILE A 391 -8.76 18.22 36.31
C ILE A 391 -8.47 17.20 35.21
N GLY A 392 -8.84 15.95 35.44
CA GLY A 392 -8.67 14.90 34.45
C GLY A 392 -9.75 14.97 33.37
N LEU A 393 -9.34 14.84 32.11
CA LEU A 393 -10.26 14.75 30.98
C LEU A 393 -10.61 13.27 30.69
N TYR A 394 -11.90 12.96 30.61
CA TYR A 394 -12.41 11.62 30.35
C TYR A 394 -13.57 11.66 29.34
N PRO A 395 -13.90 10.54 28.67
CA PRO A 395 -15.06 10.48 27.77
C PRO A 395 -16.39 10.76 28.49
N LYS A 396 -16.44 10.56 29.81
CA LYS A 396 -17.61 10.84 30.67
C LYS A 396 -17.63 12.28 31.23
N GLY A 397 -16.66 13.12 30.87
CA GLY A 397 -16.56 14.51 31.32
C GLY A 397 -15.25 14.83 32.06
N PHE A 398 -15.34 15.64 33.12
CA PHE A 398 -14.22 16.17 33.89
C PHE A 398 -14.13 15.54 35.28
N ARG A 399 -12.97 14.99 35.62
CA ARG A 399 -12.70 14.44 36.95
C ARG A 399 -12.00 15.48 37.82
N PHE A 400 -12.63 15.87 38.92
CA PHE A 400 -12.08 16.81 39.89
C PHE A 400 -12.36 16.34 41.31
N ARG A 401 -11.34 16.32 42.17
CA ARG A 401 -11.41 15.85 43.58
C ARG A 401 -12.18 14.52 43.75
N LYS A 402 -11.81 13.52 42.93
CA LYS A 402 -12.42 12.17 42.88
C LYS A 402 -13.89 12.11 42.43
N LYS A 403 -14.51 13.23 42.06
CA LYS A 403 -15.86 13.28 41.46
C LYS A 403 -15.80 13.47 39.95
N MET A 404 -16.80 12.96 39.26
CA MET A 404 -17.01 13.17 37.82
C MET A 404 -18.08 14.23 37.59
N PHE A 405 -17.82 15.13 36.66
CA PHE A 405 -18.72 16.20 36.24
C PHE A 405 -18.91 16.12 34.72
N GLU A 406 -20.16 16.13 34.26
CA GLU A 406 -20.51 16.06 32.83
C GLU A 406 -20.22 17.39 32.11
N ASP A 407 -20.37 18.50 32.83
CA ASP A 407 -20.18 19.86 32.32
C ASP A 407 -19.28 20.71 33.25
N ILE A 408 -18.69 21.75 32.67
CA ILE A 408 -17.71 22.63 33.35
C ILE A 408 -18.41 23.50 34.40
N ASP A 409 -19.64 23.93 34.16
CA ASP A 409 -20.37 24.80 35.08
C ASP A 409 -20.70 24.09 36.40
N ARG A 410 -21.06 22.81 36.37
CA ARG A 410 -21.23 21.97 37.57
C ARG A 410 -19.92 21.77 38.31
N LEU A 411 -18.81 21.56 37.59
CA LEU A 411 -17.48 21.50 38.19
C LEU A 411 -17.14 22.81 38.91
N VAL A 412 -17.39 23.95 38.27
CA VAL A 412 -17.16 25.29 38.84
C VAL A 412 -18.04 25.52 40.06
N ALA A 413 -19.33 25.19 39.99
CA ALA A 413 -20.24 25.32 41.13
C ALA A 413 -19.80 24.46 42.32
N TYR A 414 -19.29 23.25 42.05
CA TYR A 414 -18.72 22.38 43.08
C TYR A 414 -17.44 22.98 43.68
N PHE A 415 -16.51 23.42 42.84
CA PHE A 415 -15.28 24.09 43.26
C PHE A 415 -15.56 25.29 44.16
N GLN A 416 -16.49 26.16 43.77
CA GLN A 416 -16.84 27.36 44.53
C GLN A 416 -17.42 27.04 45.91
N ARG A 417 -18.20 25.95 46.04
CA ARG A 417 -18.78 25.52 47.32
C ARG A 417 -17.77 24.84 48.25
N HIS A 418 -16.70 24.27 47.69
CA HIS A 418 -15.72 23.47 48.41
C HIS A 418 -14.32 24.09 48.40
N ILE A 419 -14.23 25.41 48.23
CA ILE A 419 -12.93 26.07 48.15
C ILE A 419 -12.14 25.99 49.47
N ASP A 420 -12.86 25.96 50.60
CA ASP A 420 -12.28 25.89 51.95
C ASP A 420 -12.12 24.44 52.47
N ASP A 421 -12.57 23.44 51.71
CA ASP A 421 -12.36 22.05 52.09
C ASP A 421 -10.85 21.75 52.12
N PRO A 422 -10.32 21.16 53.22
CA PRO A 422 -8.91 20.85 53.31
C PRO A 422 -8.50 19.94 52.14
N GLN A 423 -7.41 20.31 51.45
CA GLN A 423 -6.79 19.45 50.45
C GLN A 423 -6.37 18.17 51.16
N ASN A 424 -7.17 17.12 51.04
CA ASN A 424 -6.71 15.79 51.41
C ASN A 424 -5.55 15.50 50.48
N ASP A 425 -4.33 15.47 51.04
CA ASP A 425 -3.11 14.98 50.41
C ASP A 425 -3.38 13.55 49.92
N SER A 426 -3.89 13.49 48.72
CA SER A 426 -4.14 12.29 47.96
C SER A 426 -3.72 12.66 46.55
N ALA A 427 -2.40 12.85 46.36
CA ALA A 427 -1.82 12.61 45.06
C ALA A 427 -2.46 11.30 44.55
N PRO A 428 -3.23 11.32 43.46
CA PRO A 428 -3.80 10.09 42.98
C PRO A 428 -2.62 9.16 42.64
N SER A 429 -2.74 7.88 42.98
CA SER A 429 -2.02 6.86 42.22
C SER A 429 -2.57 6.93 40.80
N ILE A 430 -1.98 7.78 39.95
CA ILE A 430 -2.33 7.96 38.55
C ILE A 430 -1.82 6.74 37.78
N ARG A 431 -2.41 5.57 38.03
CA ARG A 431 -2.24 4.38 37.18
C ARG A 431 -3.12 4.40 35.92
N SER A 432 -3.66 5.56 35.56
CA SER A 432 -4.47 5.73 34.34
C SER A 432 -3.98 6.84 33.39
N VAL A 433 -2.81 7.42 33.61
CA VAL A 433 -2.13 8.34 32.68
C VAL A 433 -0.61 8.28 32.90
N ALA A 434 0.05 7.21 32.47
CA ALA A 434 1.51 7.17 32.39
C ALA A 434 1.94 7.31 30.92
N ALA A 435 1.96 8.54 30.44
CA ALA A 435 2.82 8.90 29.31
C ALA A 435 4.25 9.01 29.85
N MET A 436 5.11 8.05 29.53
CA MET A 436 6.54 8.17 29.82
C MET A 436 7.19 9.10 28.79
N VAL A 437 7.88 10.15 29.27
CA VAL A 437 8.76 10.99 28.46
C VAL A 437 10.14 10.33 28.40
N PRO A 438 10.78 10.14 27.23
CA PRO A 438 12.21 9.85 27.19
C PRO A 438 12.97 11.14 27.52
N MET A 439 13.55 11.20 28.72
CA MET A 439 14.53 12.24 29.07
C MET A 439 15.76 12.06 28.19
N ARG A 440 16.07 13.07 27.38
CA ARG A 440 17.32 13.20 26.63
C ARG A 440 18.43 13.58 27.64
N SER A 441 19.36 12.68 27.91
CA SER A 441 20.52 12.96 28.76
C SER A 441 21.38 14.07 28.14
N PRO A 442 21.83 15.09 28.89
CA PRO A 442 22.87 15.99 28.42
C PRO A 442 24.19 15.22 28.34
N SER A 443 24.79 15.21 27.15
CA SER A 443 26.14 14.72 26.92
C SER A 443 27.13 15.49 27.80
N THR A 444 27.74 14.82 28.78
CA THR A 444 28.90 15.33 29.50
C THR A 444 30.08 15.40 28.54
N GLY A 445 30.47 16.62 28.18
CA GLY A 445 31.71 16.91 27.48
C GLY A 445 32.90 16.50 28.34
N GLY A 446 33.64 15.49 27.90
CA GLY A 446 34.91 15.09 28.48
C GLY A 446 35.97 16.14 28.15
N SER A 447 36.32 16.96 29.14
CA SER A 447 37.51 17.81 29.11
C SER A 447 38.75 16.94 29.37
N SER A 448 39.56 16.72 28.34
CA SER A 448 40.90 16.18 28.46
C SER A 448 41.83 17.22 29.08
N GLY A 449 42.13 17.06 30.38
CA GLY A 449 43.17 17.79 31.09
C GLY A 449 44.43 16.94 31.20
N ALA A 450 45.51 17.42 30.60
CA ALA A 450 46.85 16.83 30.63
C ALA A 450 47.67 17.36 31.82
N SER A 451 48.37 16.45 32.51
CA SER A 451 49.64 16.59 33.27
C SER A 451 49.66 15.45 34.31
N GLY A 452 50.63 14.55 34.44
CA GLY A 452 52.04 14.58 34.10
C GLY A 452 52.80 14.11 35.34
N ALA A 453 53.26 12.85 35.35
CA ALA A 453 54.34 12.28 36.17
C ALA A 453 54.59 10.84 35.72
#